data_AF-A0A359D8Q0-F1
#
_entry.id   AF-A0A359D8Q0-F1
#
_cell.length_a   1.000
_cell.length_b   1.000
_cell.length_c   1.000
_cell.angle_alpha   90.00
_cell.angle_beta   90.00
_cell.angle_gamma   90.00
#
_symmetry.space_group_name_H-M   'P 1'
#
loop_
_entity.id
_entity.type
_entity.pdbx_description
1 polymer ?
#
loop_
_entity_poly.entity_id
_entity_poly.type
_entity_poly.pdbx_seq_one_letter_code
_entity_poly.pdbx_strand_id
1 'polypeptide(L)'
;MKRSAGFTLLEVLVALAIFALVAASVLTASARSLQTAARLEDKTLAMWIADNRLTELQLADTPPGDGRDQGELEFAGRRWQWQSEIQATSEPS
;
A
#
# COMPACT_ATOMS: atom_id res chain seq x y z
N MET A 1 36.08 -51.47 -12.34
CA MET A 1 35.58 -50.59 -11.27
C MET A 1 35.39 -49.20 -11.86
N LYS A 2 34.15 -48.70 -12.01
CA LYS A 2 33.90 -47.35 -12.51
C LYS A 2 34.24 -46.35 -11.40
N ARG A 3 35.19 -45.43 -11.65
CA ARG A 3 35.51 -44.35 -10.70
C ARG A 3 34.36 -43.35 -10.71
N SER A 4 33.76 -43.09 -9.55
CA SER A 4 32.80 -42.00 -9.37
C SER A 4 33.56 -40.68 -9.45
N ALA A 5 33.23 -39.81 -10.40
CA ALA A 5 33.77 -38.45 -10.45
C ALA A 5 33.13 -37.64 -9.32
N GLY A 6 33.95 -37.02 -8.46
CA GLY A 6 33.49 -36.05 -7.47
C GLY A 6 33.27 -34.67 -8.11
N PHE A 7 32.50 -33.82 -7.45
CA PHE A 7 32.30 -32.43 -7.87
C PHE A 7 33.60 -31.63 -7.79
N THR A 8 33.81 -30.78 -8.78
CA THR A 8 34.89 -29.80 -8.80
C THR A 8 34.53 -28.58 -7.94
N LEU A 9 35.55 -27.84 -7.48
CA LEU A 9 35.36 -26.56 -6.78
C LEU A 9 34.54 -25.58 -7.64
N LEU A 10 34.77 -25.58 -8.95
CA LEU A 10 34.07 -24.70 -9.90
C LEU A 10 32.56 -24.98 -9.91
N GLU A 11 32.15 -26.24 -9.92
CA GLU A 11 30.72 -26.59 -9.90
C GLU A 11 30.02 -26.13 -8.62
N VAL A 12 30.67 -26.26 -7.47
CA VAL A 12 30.11 -25.78 -6.19
C VAL A 12 29.98 -24.26 -6.19
N LEU A 13 30.99 -23.54 -6.69
CA LEU A 13 30.95 -22.08 -6.82
C LEU A 13 29.85 -21.61 -7.77
N VAL A 14 29.70 -22.27 -8.92
CA VAL A 14 28.63 -21.98 -9.89
C VAL A 14 27.26 -22.29 -9.28
N ALA A 15 27.11 -23.41 -8.60
CA ALA A 15 25.85 -23.77 -7.92
C ALA A 15 25.47 -22.73 -6.86
N LEU A 16 26.43 -22.28 -6.04
CA LEU A 16 26.21 -21.22 -5.05
C LEU A 16 25.86 -19.88 -5.70
N ALA A 17 26.51 -19.53 -6.81
CA ALA A 17 26.20 -18.29 -7.53
C ALA A 17 24.76 -18.29 -8.08
N ILE A 18 24.33 -19.40 -8.69
CA ILE A 18 22.95 -19.56 -9.18
C ILE A 18 21.98 -19.53 -8.00
N PHE A 19 22.28 -20.27 -6.94
CA PHE A 19 21.45 -20.30 -5.73
C PHE A 19 21.27 -18.91 -5.13
N ALA A 20 22.35 -18.15 -4.98
CA ALA A 20 22.33 -16.80 -4.45
C ALA A 20 21.45 -15.86 -5.32
N LEU A 21 21.54 -15.97 -6.65
CA LEU A 21 20.72 -15.17 -7.56
C LEU A 21 19.22 -15.50 -7.44
N VAL A 22 18.88 -16.78 -7.34
CA VAL A 22 17.49 -17.22 -7.14
C VAL A 22 16.97 -16.75 -5.79
N ALA A 23 17.74 -16.95 -4.72
CA ALA A 23 17.39 -16.51 -3.37
C ALA A 23 17.15 -14.99 -3.30
N ALA A 24 18.04 -14.19 -3.93
CA ALA A 24 17.89 -12.75 -4.01
C ALA A 24 16.60 -12.33 -4.76
N SER A 25 16.26 -13.05 -5.83
CA SER A 25 15.04 -12.81 -6.60
C SER A 25 13.78 -13.10 -5.77
N VAL A 26 13.75 -14.22 -5.04
CA VAL A 26 12.65 -14.60 -4.15
C VAL A 26 12.49 -13.58 -3.02
N LEU A 27 13.58 -13.15 -2.40
CA LEU A 27 13.56 -12.14 -1.34
C LEU A 27 12.99 -10.81 -1.86
N THR A 28 13.43 -10.40 -3.05
CA THR A 28 12.93 -9.18 -3.70
C THR A 28 11.43 -9.28 -4.00
N ALA A 29 10.96 -10.42 -4.52
CA ALA A 29 9.55 -10.65 -4.78
C ALA A 29 8.71 -10.61 -3.49
N SER A 30 9.23 -11.22 -2.42
CA SER A 30 8.58 -11.24 -1.10
C SER A 30 8.47 -9.82 -0.51
N ALA A 31 9.55 -9.04 -0.57
CA ALA A 31 9.56 -7.65 -0.13
C ALA A 31 8.55 -6.79 -0.90
N ARG A 32 8.45 -6.99 -2.23
CA ARG A 32 7.42 -6.32 -3.06
C ARG A 32 6.01 -6.70 -2.65
N SER A 33 5.75 -7.98 -2.37
CA SER A 33 4.44 -8.44 -1.92
C SER A 33 4.01 -7.76 -0.61
N LEU A 34 4.92 -7.68 0.37
CA LEU A 34 4.67 -6.96 1.63
C LEU A 34 4.39 -5.47 1.40
N GLN A 35 5.16 -4.83 0.51
CA GLN A 35 4.96 -3.42 0.19
C GLN A 35 3.60 -3.18 -0.49
N THR A 36 3.16 -4.08 -1.36
CA THR A 36 1.83 -4.02 -1.97
C THR A 36 0.72 -4.18 -0.93
N ALA A 37 0.87 -5.14 0.00
CA ALA A 37 -0.09 -5.33 1.08
C ALA A 37 -0.22 -4.08 1.97
N ALA A 38 0.91 -3.48 2.36
CA ALA A 38 0.93 -2.24 3.16
C ALA A 38 0.25 -1.07 2.42
N ARG A 39 0.52 -0.91 1.12
CA ARG A 39 -0.16 0.13 0.30
C ARG A 39 -1.66 -0.11 0.19
N LEU A 40 -2.10 -1.37 0.14
CA LEU A 40 -3.52 -1.70 0.09
C LEU A 40 -4.19 -1.37 1.43
N GLU A 41 -3.57 -1.74 2.55
CA GLU A 41 -4.02 -1.37 3.90
C GLU A 41 -4.16 0.16 4.04
N ASP A 42 -3.14 0.93 3.64
CA ASP A 42 -3.18 2.40 3.69
C ASP A 42 -4.35 2.96 2.88
N LYS A 43 -4.59 2.43 1.68
CA LYS A 43 -5.71 2.86 0.83
C LYS A 43 -7.07 2.52 1.45
N THR A 44 -7.21 1.33 2.04
CA THR A 44 -8.45 0.93 2.70
C THR A 44 -8.76 1.81 3.90
N LEU A 45 -7.76 2.09 4.75
CA LEU A 45 -7.94 2.97 5.91
C LEU A 45 -8.26 4.40 5.47
N ALA A 46 -7.54 4.93 4.47
CA ALA A 46 -7.83 6.24 3.90
C ALA A 46 -9.25 6.32 3.32
N MET A 47 -9.72 5.25 2.65
CA MET A 47 -11.07 5.19 2.10
C MET A 47 -12.12 5.23 3.21
N TRP A 48 -11.95 4.47 4.29
CA TRP A 48 -12.89 4.53 5.43
C TRP A 48 -12.95 5.92 6.06
N ILE A 49 -11.81 6.62 6.14
CA ILE A 49 -11.78 8.00 6.62
C ILE A 49 -12.57 8.91 5.66
N ALA A 50 -12.35 8.78 4.36
CA ALA A 50 -13.08 9.54 3.34
C ALA A 50 -14.59 9.27 3.38
N ASP A 51 -15.01 8.01 3.50
CA ASP A 51 -16.41 7.59 3.59
C ASP A 51 -17.07 8.15 4.86
N ASN A 52 -16.36 8.12 6.00
CA ASN A 52 -16.84 8.72 7.23
C ASN A 52 -17.05 10.23 7.07
N ARG A 53 -16.08 10.95 6.49
CA ARG A 53 -16.21 12.39 6.24
C ARG A 53 -17.34 12.71 5.27
N LEU A 54 -17.50 11.93 4.21
CA LEU A 54 -18.61 12.08 3.27
C LEU A 54 -19.95 11.86 3.98
N THR A 55 -20.05 10.85 4.84
CA THR A 55 -21.25 10.54 5.61
C THR A 55 -21.59 11.68 6.58
N GLU A 56 -20.61 12.25 7.27
CA GLU A 56 -20.80 13.43 8.13
C GLU A 56 -21.35 14.63 7.34
N LEU A 57 -20.81 14.91 6.16
CA LEU A 57 -21.29 15.99 5.29
C LEU A 57 -22.73 15.74 4.80
N GLN A 58 -23.10 14.49 4.52
CA GLN A 58 -24.45 14.11 4.09
C GLN A 58 -25.50 14.17 5.21
N LEU A 59 -25.08 13.96 6.47
CA LEU A 59 -25.95 13.99 7.64
C LEU A 59 -26.06 15.38 8.27
N ALA A 60 -25.37 16.39 7.73
CA ALA A 60 -25.45 17.76 8.23
C ALA A 60 -26.86 18.34 8.07
N ASP A 61 -27.42 18.94 9.14
CA ASP A 61 -28.77 19.53 9.15
C ASP A 61 -28.96 20.64 8.11
N THR A 62 -27.90 21.37 7.80
CA THR A 62 -27.87 22.37 6.73
C THR A 62 -26.86 21.92 5.69
N PRO A 63 -27.21 21.94 4.38
CA PRO A 63 -26.27 21.62 3.33
C PRO A 63 -24.98 22.43 3.51
N PRO A 64 -23.81 21.77 3.56
CA PRO A 64 -22.57 22.47 3.77
C PRO A 64 -22.30 23.39 2.58
N GLY A 65 -21.90 24.64 2.88
CA GLY A 65 -21.64 25.65 1.86
C GLY A 65 -20.42 25.31 1.02
N ASP A 66 -20.33 25.95 -0.15
CA ASP A 66 -19.15 25.84 -1.02
C ASP A 66 -17.87 26.22 -0.26
N GLY A 67 -16.79 25.48 -0.52
CA GLY A 67 -15.50 25.76 0.10
C GLY A 67 -14.68 24.51 0.38
N ARG A 68 -13.55 24.73 1.04
CA ARG A 68 -12.62 23.68 1.47
C ARG A 68 -12.59 23.61 2.99
N ASP A 69 -12.59 22.40 3.51
CA ASP A 69 -12.33 22.12 4.92
C ASP A 69 -11.26 21.03 5.03
N GLN A 70 -10.49 21.05 6.10
CA GLN A 70 -9.38 20.13 6.32
C GLN A 70 -9.10 19.93 7.80
N GLY A 71 -8.53 18.79 8.14
CA GLY A 71 -8.12 18.52 9.51
C GLY A 71 -7.21 17.31 9.66
N GLU A 72 -6.85 17.04 10.92
CA GLU A 72 -6.10 15.85 11.30
C GLU A 72 -6.96 14.94 12.18
N LEU A 73 -6.71 13.64 12.14
CA LEU A 73 -7.32 12.68 13.05
C LEU A 73 -6.40 11.48 13.28
N GLU A 74 -6.60 10.80 14.41
CA GLU A 74 -5.97 9.53 14.71
C GLU A 74 -6.91 8.38 14.33
N PHE A 75 -6.45 7.46 13.48
CA PHE A 75 -7.21 6.29 13.05
C PHE A 75 -6.29 5.10 12.80
N ALA A 76 -6.68 3.93 13.32
CA ALA A 76 -5.87 2.70 13.31
C ALA A 76 -4.44 2.91 13.86
N GLY A 77 -4.29 3.76 14.89
CA GLY A 77 -3.00 4.05 15.54
C GLY A 77 -2.04 4.90 14.69
N ARG A 78 -2.56 5.62 13.69
CA ARG A 78 -1.79 6.51 12.82
C ARG A 78 -2.50 7.86 12.69
N ARG A 79 -1.72 8.92 12.53
CA ARG A 79 -2.24 10.26 12.23
C ARG A 79 -2.49 10.44 10.74
N TRP A 80 -3.69 10.89 10.40
CA TRP A 80 -4.15 11.14 9.04
C TRP A 80 -4.51 12.60 8.85
N GLN A 81 -4.26 13.11 7.65
CA GLN A 81 -4.77 14.41 7.18
C GLN A 81 -5.90 14.14 6.18
N TRP A 82 -6.99 14.88 6.31
CA TRP A 82 -8.13 14.81 5.38
C TRP A 82 -8.47 16.21 4.88
N GLN A 83 -9.07 16.26 3.70
CA GLN A 83 -9.56 17.48 3.08
C GLN A 83 -10.87 17.17 2.37
N SER A 84 -11.87 18.04 2.53
CA SER A 84 -13.11 18.05 1.75
C SER A 84 -13.20 19.33 0.95
N GLU A 85 -13.75 19.24 -0.25
CA GLU A 85 -13.99 20.38 -1.13
C GLU A 85 -15.40 20.27 -1.72
N ILE A 86 -16.23 21.26 -1.44
CA ILE A 86 -17.61 21.37 -1.92
C ILE A 86 -17.64 22.47 -2.98
N GLN A 87 -18.23 22.15 -4.12
CA GLN A 87 -18.35 23.06 -5.25
C GLN A 87 -19.78 23.02 -5.78
N ALA A 88 -20.36 24.18 -6.04
CA ALA A 88 -21.64 24.30 -6.70
C ALA A 88 -21.65 23.57 -8.05
N THR A 89 -22.71 22.79 -8.27
CA THR A 89 -22.96 22.17 -9.57
C THR A 89 -23.59 23.18 -10.52
N SER A 90 -23.53 22.92 -11.82
CA SER A 90 -24.22 23.76 -12.83
C SER A 90 -25.75 23.73 -12.72
N GLU A 91 -26.29 22.78 -11.96
CA GLU A 91 -27.71 22.73 -11.60
C GLU A 91 -27.99 23.64 -10.38
N PRO A 92 -28.95 24.58 -10.48
CA PRO A 92 -29.34 25.42 -9.36
C PRO A 92 -30.06 24.60 -8.28
N SER A 93 -29.82 24.95 -7.01
CA SER A 93 -30.42 24.35 -5.80
C SER A 93 -31.89 24.66 -5.62
#